data_AF-A0A948FDS2-F1
#
_entry.id   AF-A0A948FDS2-F1
#
_cell.length_a   1.000
_cell.length_b   1.000
_cell.length_c   1.000
_cell.angle_alpha   90.00
_cell.angle_beta   90.00
_cell.angle_gamma   90.00
#
_symmetry.space_group_name_H-M   'P 1'
#
loop_
_entity.id
_entity.type
_entity.pdbx_description
1 polymer ?
#
loop_
_entity_poly.entity_id
_entity_poly.type
_entity_poly.pdbx_seq_one_letter_code
_entity_poly.pdbx_strand_id
1 'polypeptide(L)'
;MKDCLIKARNYAIKIIYKWVLKPVFFQIDPEIIHDYAVSIGKFLGKFYITKKITGFFFRYSNPILEQKILGITFKNPVGLAAGFDKNAMITEILPEVGFGFEEIGSITGEPCQGNKKPRLWRLKKSKALVVYYGLKNDGCEIISKRLKN
;
A
#
# COMPACT_ATOMS: atom_id res chain seq x y z
N MET A 1 8.19 -26.17 -11.25
CA MET A 1 8.95 -25.08 -11.92
C MET A 1 8.50 -23.69 -11.50
N LYS A 2 7.20 -23.34 -11.55
CA LYS A 2 6.68 -22.02 -11.10
C LYS A 2 7.03 -21.67 -9.66
N ASP A 3 6.92 -22.64 -8.72
CA ASP A 3 7.21 -22.38 -7.31
C ASP A 3 8.69 -22.11 -7.02
N CYS A 4 9.59 -22.73 -7.78
CA CYS A 4 11.03 -22.48 -7.65
C CYS A 4 11.36 -21.04 -8.08
N LEU A 5 10.80 -20.59 -9.21
CA LEU A 5 10.95 -19.22 -9.69
C LEU A 5 10.38 -18.19 -8.70
N ILE A 6 9.19 -18.44 -8.15
CA ILE A 6 8.57 -17.57 -7.14
C ILE A 6 9.42 -17.52 -5.86
N LYS A 7 9.93 -18.66 -5.39
CA LYS A 7 10.82 -18.71 -4.23
C LYS A 7 12.11 -17.92 -4.47
N ALA A 8 12.76 -18.10 -5.62
CA ALA A 8 13.97 -17.38 -5.99
C ALA A 8 13.72 -15.86 -6.09
N ARG A 9 12.65 -15.45 -6.78
CA ARG A 9 12.20 -14.05 -6.87
C ARG A 9 11.98 -13.44 -5.48
N ASN A 10 11.21 -14.11 -4.63
CA ASN A 10 10.89 -13.63 -3.28
C ASN A 10 12.14 -13.57 -2.39
N TYR A 11 13.08 -14.50 -2.55
CA TYR A 11 14.35 -14.48 -1.84
C TYR A 11 15.21 -13.28 -2.25
N ALA A 12 15.32 -13.00 -3.55
CA ALA A 12 16.02 -11.82 -4.06
C ALA A 12 15.39 -10.51 -3.55
N ILE A 13 14.06 -10.37 -3.64
CA ILE A 13 13.32 -9.20 -3.12
C ILE A 13 13.58 -9.03 -1.62
N LYS A 14 13.55 -10.12 -0.84
CA LYS A 14 13.83 -10.09 0.60
C LYS A 14 15.23 -9.59 0.91
N ILE A 15 16.24 -10.04 0.15
CA ILE A 15 17.63 -9.57 0.31
C ILE A 15 17.72 -8.07 0.02
N ILE A 16 17.21 -7.64 -1.13
CA ILE A 16 17.25 -6.23 -1.55
C ILE A 16 16.53 -5.35 -0.51
N TYR A 17 15.33 -5.74 -0.07
CA TYR A 17 14.60 -4.99 0.94
C TYR A 17 15.35 -4.94 2.27
N LYS A 18 15.83 -6.09 2.78
CA LYS A 18 16.45 -6.17 4.11
C LYS A 18 17.77 -5.41 4.19
N TRP A 19 18.60 -5.50 3.14
CA TRP A 19 19.99 -5.04 3.18
C TRP A 19 20.22 -3.71 2.46
N VAL A 20 19.33 -3.32 1.54
CA VAL A 20 19.48 -2.06 0.78
C VAL A 20 18.38 -1.07 1.14
N LEU A 21 17.12 -1.41 0.89
CA LEU A 21 16.02 -0.45 1.01
C LEU A 21 15.71 -0.09 2.46
N LYS A 22 15.58 -1.10 3.34
CA LYS A 22 15.20 -0.90 4.74
C LYS A 22 16.20 -0.02 5.51
N PRO A 23 17.52 -0.21 5.45
CA PRO A 23 18.48 0.67 6.13
C PRO A 23 18.36 2.14 5.70
N VAL A 24 18.18 2.39 4.39
CA VAL A 24 18.00 3.75 3.85
C VAL A 24 16.66 4.35 4.29
N PHE A 25 15.55 3.64 4.07
CA PHE A 25 14.22 4.11 4.44
C PHE A 25 14.06 4.34 5.94
N PHE A 26 14.85 3.65 6.77
CA PHE A 26 14.81 3.79 8.23
C PHE A 26 15.60 4.99 8.77
N GLN A 27 16.29 5.73 7.90
CA GLN A 27 16.95 7.00 8.20
C GLN A 27 16.10 8.23 7.83
N ILE A 28 15.10 8.06 6.96
CA ILE A 28 14.20 9.13 6.50
C ILE A 28 13.04 9.32 7.49
N ASP A 29 12.46 10.52 7.61
CA ASP A 29 11.23 10.74 8.37
C ASP A 29 10.11 9.78 7.89
N PRO A 30 9.38 9.12 8.81
CA PRO A 30 8.41 8.11 8.43
C PRO A 30 7.20 8.65 7.66
N GLU A 31 6.78 9.90 7.88
CA GLU A 31 5.69 10.49 7.09
C GLU A 31 6.20 10.85 5.69
N ILE A 32 7.41 11.40 5.57
CA ILE A 32 8.03 11.70 4.27
C ILE A 32 8.18 10.44 3.41
N ILE A 33 8.76 9.36 3.95
CA ILE A 33 8.95 8.12 3.17
C ILE A 33 7.62 7.46 2.80
N HIS A 34 6.60 7.61 3.63
CA HIS A 34 5.24 7.15 3.31
C HIS A 34 4.63 7.96 2.16
N ASP A 35 4.70 9.29 2.21
CA ASP A 35 4.20 10.17 1.15
C ASP A 35 4.93 9.90 -0.20
N TYR A 36 6.23 9.58 -0.16
CA TYR A 36 6.98 9.11 -1.34
C TYR A 36 6.49 7.75 -1.84
N ALA A 37 6.27 6.78 -0.95
CA ALA A 37 5.77 5.46 -1.33
C ALA A 37 4.40 5.56 -2.04
N VAL A 38 3.50 6.40 -1.53
CA VAL A 38 2.19 6.69 -2.14
C VAL A 38 2.37 7.32 -3.53
N SER A 39 3.29 8.30 -3.65
CA SER A 39 3.56 8.98 -4.93
C SER A 39 4.13 8.03 -5.99
N ILE A 40 5.06 7.16 -5.60
CA ILE A 40 5.61 6.11 -6.47
C ILE A 40 4.51 5.11 -6.87
N GLY A 41 3.70 4.67 -5.90
CA GLY A 41 2.57 3.78 -6.17
C GLY A 41 1.61 4.36 -7.20
N LYS A 42 1.27 5.65 -7.06
CA LYS A 42 0.40 6.37 -8.00
C LYS A 42 0.99 6.38 -9.40
N PHE A 43 2.29 6.68 -9.51
CA PHE A 43 3.00 6.66 -10.79
C PHE A 43 3.00 5.28 -11.42
N LEU A 44 3.31 4.24 -10.65
CA LEU A 44 3.32 2.85 -11.13
C LEU A 44 1.92 2.36 -11.54
N GLY A 45 0.87 2.83 -10.88
CA GLY A 45 -0.52 2.51 -11.22
C GLY A 45 -1.01 3.17 -12.51
N LYS A 46 -0.39 4.30 -12.91
CA LYS A 46 -0.84 5.11 -14.05
C LYS A 46 -0.68 4.42 -15.40
N PHE A 47 0.38 3.64 -15.60
CA PHE A 47 0.69 3.04 -16.91
C PHE A 47 0.54 1.51 -16.89
N TYR A 48 0.04 0.95 -17.99
CA TYR A 48 -0.11 -0.50 -18.12
C TYR A 48 1.22 -1.25 -17.96
N ILE A 49 2.31 -0.73 -18.55
CA ILE A 49 3.62 -1.37 -18.50
C ILE A 49 4.18 -1.42 -17.07
N THR A 50 4.04 -0.34 -16.29
CA THR A 50 4.50 -0.28 -14.90
C THR A 50 3.67 -1.19 -14.00
N LYS A 51 2.36 -1.31 -14.25
CA LYS A 51 1.49 -2.29 -13.59
C LYS A 51 1.97 -3.73 -13.87
N LYS A 52 2.23 -4.08 -15.14
CA LYS A 52 2.71 -5.42 -15.51
C LYS A 52 4.07 -5.77 -14.91
N ILE A 53 5.01 -4.82 -14.91
CA ILE A 53 6.32 -5.01 -14.29
C ILE A 53 6.14 -5.22 -12.78
N THR A 54 5.34 -4.40 -12.11
CA THR A 54 5.05 -4.56 -10.67
C THR A 54 4.43 -5.92 -10.38
N GLY A 55 3.43 -6.33 -11.16
CA GLY A 55 2.77 -7.63 -11.04
C GLY A 55 3.70 -8.81 -11.24
N PHE A 56 4.66 -8.70 -12.15
CA PHE A 56 5.68 -9.74 -12.35
C PHE A 56 6.53 -9.95 -11.09
N PHE A 57 6.93 -8.86 -10.41
CA PHE A 57 7.77 -8.93 -9.21
C PHE A 57 7.00 -9.33 -7.95
N PHE A 58 5.76 -8.86 -7.76
CA PHE A 58 5.10 -8.97 -6.46
C PHE A 58 3.86 -9.85 -6.47
N ARG A 59 3.03 -9.79 -7.52
CA ARG A 59 1.75 -10.49 -7.54
C ARG A 59 1.92 -12.00 -7.34
N TYR A 60 1.02 -12.55 -6.53
CA TYR A 60 0.82 -13.98 -6.33
C TYR A 60 -0.68 -14.26 -6.36
N SER A 61 -1.08 -15.36 -6.98
CA SER A 61 -2.48 -15.79 -7.04
C SER A 61 -2.54 -17.31 -7.01
N ASN A 62 -3.47 -17.83 -6.22
CA ASN A 62 -3.77 -19.24 -6.12
C ASN A 62 -5.27 -19.38 -5.81
N PRO A 63 -6.06 -20.15 -6.59
CA PRO A 63 -7.49 -20.32 -6.36
C PRO A 63 -7.85 -20.77 -4.93
N ILE A 64 -6.96 -21.49 -4.24
CA ILE A 64 -7.19 -21.92 -2.85
C ILE A 64 -7.30 -20.75 -1.87
N LEU A 65 -6.81 -19.56 -2.24
CA LEU A 65 -6.87 -18.36 -1.41
C LEU A 65 -8.14 -17.54 -1.67
N GLU A 66 -8.91 -17.83 -2.70
CA GLU A 66 -10.10 -17.05 -3.02
C GLU A 66 -11.17 -17.22 -1.93
N GLN A 67 -11.82 -16.12 -1.55
CA GLN A 67 -12.87 -16.10 -0.53
C GLN A 67 -14.09 -15.35 -1.04
N LYS A 68 -15.28 -15.86 -0.72
CA LYS A 68 -16.54 -15.14 -0.96
C LYS A 68 -17.14 -14.73 0.38
N ILE A 69 -17.14 -13.45 0.68
CA ILE A 69 -17.63 -12.88 1.94
C ILE A 69 -18.62 -11.77 1.60
N LEU A 70 -19.82 -11.82 2.18
CA LEU A 70 -20.88 -10.81 1.95
C LEU A 70 -21.19 -10.56 0.47
N GLY A 71 -21.11 -11.60 -0.37
CA GLY A 71 -21.36 -11.50 -1.81
C GLY A 71 -20.18 -10.96 -2.64
N ILE A 72 -19.08 -10.52 -2.01
CA ILE A 72 -17.87 -10.04 -2.67
C ILE A 72 -16.85 -11.18 -2.79
N THR A 73 -16.23 -11.32 -3.96
CA THR A 73 -15.15 -12.29 -4.19
C THR A 73 -13.80 -11.63 -4.01
N PHE A 74 -13.07 -12.02 -2.97
CA PHE A 74 -11.71 -11.60 -2.68
C PHE A 74 -10.71 -12.57 -3.28
N LYS A 75 -9.67 -12.07 -3.96
CA LYS A 75 -8.66 -12.89 -4.63
C LYS A 75 -7.73 -13.63 -3.66
N ASN A 76 -7.57 -13.09 -2.47
CA ASN A 76 -6.83 -13.69 -1.36
C ASN A 76 -7.27 -13.03 -0.04
N PRO A 77 -6.98 -13.62 1.14
CA PRO A 77 -7.43 -13.08 2.42
C PRO A 77 -6.60 -11.91 2.94
N VAL A 78 -5.59 -11.43 2.19
CA VAL A 78 -4.66 -10.40 2.66
C VAL A 78 -5.07 -9.04 2.11
N GLY A 79 -5.53 -8.15 2.99
CA GLY A 79 -5.89 -6.78 2.66
C GLY A 79 -4.89 -5.74 3.14
N LEU A 80 -4.89 -4.58 2.48
CA LEU A 80 -4.23 -3.38 2.99
C LEU A 80 -5.21 -2.60 3.86
N ALA A 81 -4.85 -2.37 5.13
CA ALA A 81 -5.70 -1.66 6.08
C ALA A 81 -5.79 -0.15 5.80
N ALA A 82 -6.89 0.46 6.27
CA ALA A 82 -7.08 1.90 6.26
C ALA A 82 -5.95 2.66 6.95
N GLY A 83 -5.80 3.93 6.55
CA GLY A 83 -4.75 4.82 7.02
C GLY A 83 -3.47 4.76 6.18
N PHE A 84 -3.31 3.75 5.31
CA PHE A 84 -2.22 3.72 4.33
C PHE A 84 -2.55 4.57 3.10
N ASP A 85 -3.59 4.23 2.34
CA ASP A 85 -4.07 5.06 1.23
C ASP A 85 -5.29 5.90 1.64
N LYS A 86 -5.02 7.02 2.30
CA LYS A 86 -6.07 7.88 2.86
C LYS A 86 -6.95 8.55 1.79
N ASN A 87 -6.44 8.64 0.57
CA ASN A 87 -6.90 9.57 -0.45
C ASN A 87 -7.22 8.87 -1.78
N ALA A 88 -7.26 7.52 -1.80
CA ALA A 88 -7.46 6.67 -2.97
C ALA A 88 -6.47 6.99 -4.12
N MET A 89 -5.19 7.08 -3.78
CA MET A 89 -4.13 7.48 -4.70
C MET A 89 -3.43 6.30 -5.36
N ILE A 90 -3.52 5.09 -4.78
CA ILE A 90 -2.76 3.91 -5.19
C ILE A 90 -3.63 2.68 -5.47
N THR A 91 -4.94 2.86 -5.58
CA THR A 91 -5.91 1.79 -5.84
C THR A 91 -5.57 0.98 -7.11
N GLU A 92 -5.08 1.67 -8.13
CA GLU A 92 -4.68 1.08 -9.41
C GLU A 92 -3.50 0.10 -9.35
N ILE A 93 -2.59 0.26 -8.37
CA ILE A 93 -1.35 -0.53 -8.31
C ILE A 93 -1.42 -1.66 -7.28
N LEU A 94 -2.27 -1.56 -6.26
CA LEU A 94 -2.30 -2.52 -5.15
C LEU A 94 -2.64 -3.97 -5.54
N PRO A 95 -3.51 -4.24 -6.53
CA PRO A 95 -3.71 -5.61 -7.03
C PRO A 95 -2.43 -6.22 -7.62
N GLU A 96 -1.56 -5.40 -8.20
CA GLU A 96 -0.28 -5.84 -8.76
C GLU A 96 0.80 -6.03 -7.69
N VAL A 97 0.68 -5.34 -6.55
CA VAL A 97 1.48 -5.63 -5.34
C VAL A 97 1.05 -6.95 -4.69
N GLY A 98 -0.18 -7.40 -4.94
CA GLY A 98 -0.68 -8.73 -4.56
C GLY A 98 -1.74 -8.74 -3.45
N PHE A 99 -2.24 -7.57 -3.03
CA PHE A 99 -3.35 -7.51 -2.08
C PHE A 99 -4.65 -8.03 -2.69
N GLY A 100 -5.44 -8.75 -1.90
CA GLY A 100 -6.76 -9.23 -2.30
C GLY A 100 -7.85 -8.16 -2.19
N PHE A 101 -7.63 -7.16 -1.34
CA PHE A 101 -8.45 -5.96 -1.17
C PHE A 101 -7.67 -4.85 -0.48
N GLU A 102 -8.26 -3.66 -0.44
CA GLU A 102 -7.78 -2.55 0.36
C GLU A 102 -8.96 -1.85 1.04
N GLU A 103 -8.67 -1.19 2.15
CA GLU A 103 -9.56 -0.23 2.77
C GLU A 103 -8.89 1.15 2.69
N ILE A 104 -9.49 2.08 1.97
CA ILE A 104 -8.98 3.46 1.83
C ILE A 104 -9.43 4.34 3.02
N GLY A 105 -8.87 5.54 3.10
CA GLY A 105 -9.26 6.52 4.12
C GLY A 105 -8.45 6.39 5.41
N SER A 106 -8.96 6.80 6.57
CA SER A 106 -10.33 7.29 6.81
C SER A 106 -10.61 8.66 6.16
N ILE A 107 -11.85 8.82 5.69
CA ILE A 107 -12.32 9.99 4.93
C ILE A 107 -13.24 10.82 5.82
N THR A 108 -13.12 12.15 5.75
CA THR A 108 -14.07 13.09 6.38
C THR A 108 -14.94 13.75 5.31
N GLY A 109 -16.05 14.37 5.72
CA GLY A 109 -16.91 15.12 4.78
C GLY A 109 -16.11 16.21 4.07
N GLU A 110 -15.46 17.07 4.84
CA GLU A 110 -14.58 18.14 4.36
C GLU A 110 -13.10 17.73 4.38
N PRO A 111 -12.22 18.38 3.62
CA PRO A 111 -10.78 18.18 3.73
C PRO A 111 -10.26 18.43 5.16
N CYS A 112 -9.42 17.53 5.65
CA CYS A 112 -8.81 17.63 6.97
C CYS A 112 -7.28 17.62 6.86
N GLN A 113 -6.63 18.65 7.38
CA GLN A 113 -5.16 18.74 7.39
C GLN A 113 -4.52 17.78 8.39
N GLY A 114 -5.30 17.30 9.36
CA GLY A 114 -4.84 16.48 10.47
C GLY A 114 -4.04 17.26 11.51
N ASN A 115 -3.43 16.53 12.45
CA ASN A 115 -2.66 17.14 13.53
C ASN A 115 -1.32 17.74 13.05
N LYS A 116 -0.73 18.66 13.82
CA LYS A 116 0.60 19.21 13.53
C LYS A 116 1.68 18.11 13.56
N LYS A 117 2.71 18.25 12.73
CA LYS A 117 3.88 17.35 12.71
C LYS A 117 4.82 17.64 13.90
N PRO A 118 5.64 16.67 14.34
CA PRO A 118 5.66 15.25 13.92
C PRO A 118 4.43 14.51 14.45
N ARG A 119 3.94 13.54 13.66
CA ARG A 119 2.68 12.81 13.92
C ARG A 119 2.70 11.33 13.53
N LEU A 120 3.88 10.83 13.19
CA LEU A 120 4.14 9.44 12.90
C LEU A 120 5.53 9.10 13.43
N TRP A 121 5.64 8.03 14.21
CA TRP A 121 6.91 7.57 14.77
C TRP A 121 7.08 6.06 14.58
N ARG A 122 8.34 5.63 14.46
CA ARG A 122 8.72 4.21 14.34
C ARG A 122 9.38 3.71 15.61
N LEU A 123 8.75 2.77 16.30
CA LEU A 123 9.33 2.03 17.41
C LEU A 123 10.03 0.78 16.85
N LYS A 124 11.25 0.98 16.34
CA LYS A 124 11.98 -0.01 15.51
C LYS A 124 12.18 -1.37 16.19
N LYS A 125 12.52 -1.38 17.49
CA LYS A 125 12.75 -2.62 18.26
C LYS A 125 11.47 -3.44 18.43
N SER A 126 10.34 -2.77 18.67
CA SER A 126 9.02 -3.39 18.85
C SER A 126 8.29 -3.67 17.54
N LYS A 127 8.87 -3.30 16.39
CA LYS A 127 8.22 -3.36 15.07
C LYS A 127 6.85 -2.66 15.05
N ALA A 128 6.73 -1.53 15.77
CA ALA A 128 5.48 -0.80 15.94
C ALA A 128 5.55 0.62 15.38
N LEU A 129 4.37 1.20 15.16
CA LEU A 129 4.17 2.61 14.77
C LEU A 129 3.33 3.31 15.84
N VAL A 130 3.65 4.57 16.11
CA VAL A 130 2.76 5.47 16.85
C VAL A 130 2.19 6.46 15.84
N VAL A 131 0.86 6.54 15.75
CA VAL A 131 0.15 7.32 14.73
C VAL A 131 -0.71 8.38 15.41
N TYR A 132 -0.49 9.64 15.04
CA TYR A 132 -1.26 10.78 15.53
C TYR A 132 -1.73 11.66 14.36
N TYR A 133 -2.16 11.06 13.24
CA TYR A 133 -2.49 11.81 12.03
C TYR A 133 -3.70 12.75 12.16
N GLY A 134 -4.68 12.44 13.00
CA GLY A 134 -5.89 13.26 13.16
C GLY A 134 -6.78 13.29 11.92
N LEU A 135 -6.99 12.14 11.26
CA LEU A 135 -7.84 12.02 10.06
C LEU A 135 -7.39 12.90 8.87
N LYS A 136 -6.08 13.12 8.65
CA LYS A 136 -5.55 13.82 7.45
C LYS A 136 -6.10 13.20 6.14
N ASN A 137 -6.92 13.93 5.37
CA ASN A 137 -7.45 13.50 4.07
C ASN A 137 -7.99 14.68 3.23
N ASP A 138 -8.29 14.45 1.96
CA ASP A 138 -8.72 15.48 1.00
C ASP A 138 -10.24 15.73 0.96
N GLY A 139 -11.02 15.07 1.81
CA GLY A 139 -12.49 15.19 1.85
C GLY A 139 -13.20 14.24 0.87
N CYS A 140 -14.45 13.91 1.18
CA CYS A 140 -15.19 12.86 0.47
C CYS A 140 -15.47 13.20 -0.99
N GLU A 141 -15.76 14.47 -1.31
CA GLU A 141 -16.05 14.92 -2.67
C GLU A 141 -14.85 14.75 -3.61
N ILE A 142 -13.65 15.10 -3.14
CA ILE A 142 -12.42 14.95 -3.93
C ILE A 142 -12.09 13.47 -4.13
N ILE A 143 -12.19 12.67 -3.06
CA ILE A 143 -11.83 11.25 -3.10
C ILE A 143 -12.84 10.45 -3.95
N SER A 144 -14.14 10.77 -3.86
CA SER A 144 -15.17 10.15 -4.71
C SER A 144 -14.88 10.33 -6.20
N LYS A 145 -14.44 11.52 -6.62
CA LYS A 145 -14.05 11.80 -8.01
C LYS A 145 -12.85 10.96 -8.47
N ARG A 146 -11.93 10.60 -7.57
CA ARG A 146 -10.79 9.72 -7.91
C ARG A 146 -11.24 8.29 -8.17
N LEU A 147 -12.20 7.81 -7.39
CA LEU A 147 -12.73 6.44 -7.46
C LEU A 147 -13.71 6.19 -8.62
N LYS A 148 -14.28 7.25 -9.20
CA LYS A 148 -15.24 7.14 -10.32
C LYS A 148 -14.58 6.82 -11.68
N ASN A 149 -13.26 6.75 -11.75
CA ASN A 149 -12.51 6.50 -12.99
C ASN A 149 -12.35 5.02 -13.28
#